data_AF-A0A1F1QFF3-F1
#
_entry.id   AF-A0A1F1QFF3-F1
#
_cell.length_a   1.000
_cell.length_b   1.000
_cell.length_c   1.000
_cell.angle_alpha   90.00
_cell.angle_beta   90.00
_cell.angle_gamma   90.00
#
_symmetry.space_group_name_H-M   'P 1'
#
loop_
_entity.id
_entity.type
_entity.pdbx_description
1 polymer ?
#
loop_
_entity_poly.entity_id
_entity_poly.type
_entity_poly.pdbx_seq_one_letter_code
_entity_poly.pdbx_strand_id
1 'polypeptide(L)'
;TLTGVSNAHSGYSTISTIKDLENKGYKLVSDDTTGSEIVFDNDDKTDQAYAVHLAHRTSVVTPNDPKNPVNGNDMTDDLTKKVHQTIKYVELSGKQAAKSNVQTLTFGRSATVDLVDGTVLSYTDWDGPKSTKAVKSPKVKGFVPDKKIVPAQSYKATDADKVITVAYKAVKKAVPAQTPKAPAKKPAIPVKAPKAVKTAEPAKTISIKESAQAQDQLPQTGEDNSKAAFGLGLASILGGIGILGAFKRKKKEN
;
A
#
# COMPACT_ATOMS: atom_id res chain seq x y z
N THR A 1 44.92 -28.84 -5.24
CA THR A 1 46.18 -28.97 -4.46
C THR A 1 47.33 -28.54 -5.32
N LEU A 2 48.35 -27.93 -4.72
CA LEU A 2 49.57 -27.47 -5.39
C LEU A 2 50.74 -28.27 -4.81
N THR A 3 51.78 -28.50 -5.61
CA THR A 3 53.00 -29.16 -5.16
C THR A 3 54.21 -28.35 -5.61
N GLY A 4 55.26 -28.35 -4.80
CA GLY A 4 56.49 -27.61 -5.09
C GLY A 4 57.59 -27.91 -4.10
N VAL A 5 58.76 -27.30 -4.32
CA VAL A 5 59.91 -27.43 -3.44
C VAL A 5 59.89 -26.34 -2.36
N SER A 6 60.53 -26.60 -1.22
CA SER A 6 60.52 -25.69 -0.09
C SER A 6 61.01 -24.29 -0.44
N ASN A 7 60.34 -23.27 0.11
CA ASN A 7 60.54 -21.85 -0.10
C ASN A 7 60.28 -21.35 -1.54
N ALA A 8 59.79 -22.21 -2.45
CA ALA A 8 59.43 -21.77 -3.79
C ALA A 8 58.08 -21.07 -3.80
N HIS A 9 57.95 -20.09 -4.69
CA HIS A 9 56.70 -19.44 -5.03
C HIS A 9 55.82 -20.38 -5.87
N SER A 10 54.55 -20.50 -5.51
CA SER A 10 53.61 -21.41 -6.19
C SER A 10 53.07 -20.89 -7.52
N GLY A 11 53.20 -19.58 -7.81
CA GLY A 11 52.52 -18.92 -8.93
C GLY A 11 51.02 -18.71 -8.69
N TYR A 12 50.48 -19.12 -7.54
CA TYR A 12 49.06 -19.09 -7.26
C TYR A 12 48.69 -18.02 -6.22
N SER A 13 47.63 -17.27 -6.49
CA SER A 13 46.95 -16.39 -5.54
C SER A 13 45.44 -16.51 -5.70
N THR A 14 44.70 -16.16 -4.64
CA THR A 14 43.24 -16.21 -4.59
C THR A 14 42.56 -15.07 -5.37
N ILE A 15 43.29 -14.02 -5.74
CA ILE A 15 42.75 -12.74 -6.25
C ILE A 15 41.83 -12.93 -7.46
N SER A 16 42.28 -13.65 -8.48
CA SER A 16 41.49 -13.83 -9.72
C SER A 16 40.21 -14.65 -9.47
N THR A 17 40.33 -15.72 -8.69
CA THR A 17 39.21 -16.61 -8.38
C THR A 17 38.17 -15.91 -7.52
N ILE A 18 38.60 -15.14 -6.51
CA ILE A 18 37.70 -14.31 -5.70
C ILE A 18 36.97 -13.30 -6.58
N LYS A 19 37.67 -12.60 -7.48
CA LYS A 19 37.05 -11.63 -8.39
C LYS A 19 36.00 -12.27 -9.31
N ASP A 20 36.29 -13.46 -9.83
CA ASP A 20 35.33 -14.21 -10.66
C ASP A 20 34.09 -14.63 -9.86
N LEU A 21 34.25 -15.02 -8.60
CA LEU A 21 33.13 -15.34 -7.71
C LEU A 21 32.34 -14.10 -7.33
N GLU A 22 32.99 -12.97 -7.08
CA GLU A 22 32.31 -11.69 -6.81
C GLU A 22 31.46 -11.25 -8.00
N ASN A 23 31.93 -11.45 -9.22
CA ASN A 23 31.17 -11.23 -10.45
C ASN A 23 29.98 -12.19 -10.61
N LYS A 24 30.03 -13.36 -9.94
CA LYS A 24 28.94 -14.35 -9.89
C LYS A 24 28.00 -14.16 -8.70
N GLY A 25 28.06 -13.00 -8.04
CA GLY A 25 27.14 -12.66 -6.94
C GLY A 25 27.62 -13.06 -5.55
N TYR A 26 28.87 -13.50 -5.38
CA TYR A 26 29.44 -13.71 -4.06
C TYR A 26 30.05 -12.43 -3.48
N LYS A 27 30.37 -12.47 -2.19
CA LYS A 27 31.14 -11.46 -1.46
C LYS A 27 32.17 -12.17 -0.61
N LEU A 28 33.42 -11.71 -0.65
CA LEU A 28 34.45 -12.20 0.26
C LEU A 28 34.08 -11.93 1.72
N VAL A 29 34.25 -12.96 2.55
CA VAL A 29 34.10 -12.89 4.02
C VAL A 29 35.48 -12.97 4.67
N SER A 30 36.29 -13.96 4.28
CA SER A 30 37.68 -14.09 4.74
C SER A 30 38.52 -14.87 3.73
N ASP A 31 39.82 -14.59 3.73
CA ASP A 31 40.84 -15.27 2.94
C ASP A 31 42.10 -15.40 3.79
N ASP A 32 42.47 -16.62 4.16
CA ASP A 32 43.65 -16.91 4.98
C ASP A 32 44.95 -16.46 4.31
N THR A 33 44.97 -16.39 2.97
CA THR A 33 46.14 -15.94 2.19
C THR A 33 46.23 -14.42 2.08
N THR A 34 45.14 -13.70 2.39
CA THR A 34 45.01 -12.24 2.19
C THR A 34 45.34 -11.77 0.76
N GLY A 35 45.14 -12.63 -0.23
CA GLY A 35 45.51 -12.38 -1.63
C GLY A 35 47.00 -12.51 -1.95
N SER A 36 47.83 -12.88 -0.97
CA SER A 36 49.25 -13.11 -1.20
C SER A 36 49.49 -14.39 -2.00
N GLU A 37 50.60 -14.41 -2.74
CA GLU A 37 51.04 -15.63 -3.40
C GLU A 37 51.45 -16.67 -2.35
N ILE A 38 51.05 -17.93 -2.55
CA ILE A 38 51.43 -19.02 -1.65
C ILE A 38 52.90 -19.36 -1.87
N VAL A 39 53.65 -19.46 -0.77
CA VAL A 39 55.04 -19.94 -0.73
C VAL A 39 55.06 -21.27 0.01
N PHE A 40 55.68 -22.29 -0.59
CA PHE A 40 55.82 -23.60 0.03
C PHE A 40 56.73 -23.50 1.26
N ASP A 41 56.31 -24.06 2.39
CA ASP A 41 57.15 -24.09 3.58
C ASP A 41 58.20 -25.21 3.51
N ASN A 42 58.86 -25.47 4.63
CA ASN A 42 59.87 -26.51 4.78
C ASN A 42 59.45 -27.60 5.78
N ASP A 43 58.13 -27.82 5.97
CA ASP A 43 57.60 -28.90 6.82
C ASP A 43 57.12 -30.09 5.97
N ASP A 44 57.99 -31.08 5.81
CA ASP A 44 57.67 -32.32 5.07
C ASP A 44 56.59 -33.19 5.75
N LYS A 45 56.18 -32.86 6.98
CA LYS A 45 55.21 -33.67 7.75
C LYS A 45 53.77 -33.19 7.61
N THR A 46 53.57 -31.94 7.20
CA THR A 46 52.26 -31.29 7.24
C THR A 46 52.02 -30.50 5.96
N ASP A 47 50.89 -30.74 5.30
CA ASP A 47 50.49 -29.91 4.17
C ASP A 47 49.96 -28.55 4.66
N GLN A 48 50.34 -27.48 3.97
CA GLN A 48 49.76 -26.15 4.17
C GLN A 48 48.29 -26.14 3.70
N ALA A 49 47.38 -25.72 4.58
CA ALA A 49 45.97 -25.57 4.26
C ALA A 49 45.52 -24.11 4.45
N TYR A 50 44.78 -23.59 3.47
CA TYR A 50 44.22 -22.25 3.48
C TYR A 50 42.73 -22.31 3.12
N ALA A 51 41.91 -21.52 3.80
CA ALA A 51 40.50 -21.38 3.51
C ALA A 51 40.18 -19.98 2.95
N VAL A 52 39.21 -19.97 2.04
CA VAL A 52 38.55 -18.75 1.58
C VAL A 52 37.06 -18.94 1.83
N HIS A 53 36.47 -18.06 2.63
CA HIS A 53 35.05 -18.06 2.91
C HIS A 53 34.35 -16.92 2.17
N LEU A 54 33.25 -17.26 1.49
CA LEU A 54 32.41 -16.31 0.79
C LEU A 54 30.97 -16.37 1.33
N ALA A 55 30.24 -15.29 1.13
CA ALA A 55 28.80 -15.21 1.33
C ALA A 55 28.11 -14.86 0.02
N HIS A 56 26.84 -15.22 -0.12
CA HIS A 56 26.03 -14.75 -1.24
C HIS A 56 25.67 -13.27 -1.05
N ARG A 57 25.67 -12.51 -2.14
CA ARG A 57 25.08 -11.16 -2.17
C ARG A 57 23.60 -11.28 -2.48
N THR A 58 22.86 -10.27 -2.04
CA THR A 58 21.43 -10.15 -2.32
C THR A 58 21.14 -8.83 -3.01
N SER A 59 20.01 -8.77 -3.72
CA SER A 59 19.45 -7.53 -4.26
C SER A 59 17.97 -7.42 -3.94
N VAL A 60 17.48 -6.18 -3.83
CA VAL A 60 16.07 -5.89 -3.62
C VAL A 60 15.41 -5.60 -4.97
N VAL A 61 14.35 -6.34 -5.28
CA VAL A 61 13.50 -6.15 -6.47
C VAL A 61 12.20 -5.47 -6.04
N THR A 62 11.75 -4.47 -6.79
CA THR A 62 10.61 -3.61 -6.41
C THR A 62 9.53 -3.59 -7.51
N PRO A 63 8.29 -3.15 -7.23
CA PRO A 63 7.26 -3.04 -8.25
C PRO A 63 7.62 -2.11 -9.43
N ASN A 64 8.53 -1.15 -9.22
CA ASN A 64 8.96 -0.22 -10.27
C ASN A 64 10.05 -0.81 -11.17
N ASP A 65 10.80 -1.81 -10.68
CA ASP A 65 11.79 -2.56 -11.43
C ASP A 65 11.64 -4.05 -11.09
N PRO A 66 10.63 -4.73 -11.66
CA PRO A 66 10.18 -6.04 -11.21
C PRO A 66 10.98 -7.19 -11.83
N LYS A 67 12.19 -6.94 -12.36
CA LYS A 67 12.99 -7.98 -12.99
C LYS A 67 13.92 -8.64 -11.99
N ASN A 68 13.94 -9.96 -12.00
CA ASN A 68 14.94 -10.73 -11.28
C ASN A 68 16.34 -10.42 -11.87
N PRO A 69 17.32 -10.01 -11.04
CA PRO A 69 18.63 -9.56 -11.51
C PRO A 69 19.52 -10.68 -12.09
N VAL A 70 19.21 -11.95 -11.82
CA VAL A 70 20.01 -13.10 -12.28
C VAL A 70 19.45 -13.69 -13.57
N ASN A 71 18.14 -13.96 -13.60
CA ASN A 71 17.50 -14.64 -14.73
C ASN A 71 16.62 -13.73 -15.61
N GLY A 72 16.38 -12.48 -15.20
CA GLY A 72 15.58 -11.52 -15.95
C GLY A 72 14.07 -11.74 -15.92
N ASN A 73 13.58 -12.74 -15.18
CA ASN A 73 12.15 -13.04 -15.07
C ASN A 73 11.37 -11.84 -14.51
N ASP A 74 10.18 -11.60 -15.07
CA ASP A 74 9.25 -10.58 -14.60
C ASP A 74 8.50 -11.07 -13.35
N MET A 75 8.63 -10.31 -12.26
CA MET A 75 8.04 -10.57 -10.95
C MET A 75 6.84 -9.63 -10.67
N THR A 76 6.32 -8.92 -11.67
CA THR A 76 5.25 -7.91 -11.49
C THR A 76 4.05 -8.46 -10.71
N ASP A 77 3.59 -9.66 -11.04
CA ASP A 77 2.41 -10.28 -10.40
C ASP A 77 2.68 -10.70 -8.94
N ASP A 78 3.94 -10.98 -8.58
CA ASP A 78 4.32 -11.27 -7.20
C ASP A 78 4.46 -10.00 -6.36
N LEU A 79 4.83 -8.88 -6.99
CA LEU A 79 5.17 -7.63 -6.32
C LEU A 79 4.02 -6.61 -6.33
N THR A 80 3.01 -6.80 -7.17
CA THR A 80 1.88 -5.89 -7.34
C THR A 80 0.54 -6.59 -7.22
N LYS A 81 -0.37 -6.01 -6.44
CA LYS A 81 -1.79 -6.41 -6.41
C LYS A 81 -2.70 -5.22 -6.65
N LYS A 82 -3.86 -5.49 -7.24
CA LYS A 82 -4.92 -4.49 -7.46
C LYS A 82 -6.20 -4.96 -6.81
N VAL A 83 -6.88 -4.02 -6.15
CA VAL A 83 -8.24 -4.20 -5.63
C VAL A 83 -9.14 -3.18 -6.29
N HIS A 84 -10.27 -3.63 -6.81
CA HIS A 84 -11.24 -2.79 -7.49
C HIS A 84 -12.51 -2.64 -6.65
N GLN A 85 -12.94 -1.39 -6.44
CA GLN A 85 -14.28 -1.06 -5.97
C GLN A 85 -15.12 -0.57 -7.16
N THR A 86 -16.20 -1.27 -7.46
CA THR A 86 -17.16 -0.88 -8.51
C THR A 86 -18.50 -0.50 -7.89
N ILE A 87 -18.91 0.74 -8.08
CA ILE A 87 -20.25 1.23 -7.73
C ILE A 87 -21.12 1.16 -8.98
N LYS A 88 -22.11 0.26 -8.97
CA LYS A 88 -23.14 0.12 -10.01
C LYS A 88 -24.38 0.94 -9.62
N TYR A 89 -24.89 1.72 -10.57
CA TYR A 89 -26.11 2.52 -10.39
C TYR A 89 -27.24 1.90 -11.21
N VAL A 90 -28.23 1.31 -10.55
CA VAL A 90 -29.30 0.55 -11.20
C VAL A 90 -30.67 1.01 -10.73
N GLU A 91 -31.66 0.98 -11.61
CA GLU A 91 -33.07 1.10 -11.26
C GLU A 91 -33.55 -0.18 -10.56
N LEU A 92 -34.72 -0.13 -9.91
CA LEU A 92 -35.36 -1.33 -9.35
C LEU A 92 -35.71 -2.40 -10.41
N SER A 93 -35.83 -1.99 -11.67
CA SER A 93 -36.02 -2.88 -12.83
C SER A 93 -34.76 -3.67 -13.20
N GLY A 94 -33.61 -3.36 -12.58
CA GLY A 94 -32.29 -3.89 -12.95
C GLY A 94 -31.62 -3.13 -14.10
N LYS A 95 -32.31 -2.19 -14.75
CA LYS A 95 -31.72 -1.34 -15.80
C LYS A 95 -30.66 -0.41 -15.21
N GLN A 96 -29.58 -0.18 -15.95
CA GLN A 96 -28.56 0.80 -15.56
C GLN A 96 -29.14 2.22 -15.56
N ALA A 97 -29.04 2.89 -14.40
CA ALA A 97 -29.53 4.26 -14.20
C ALA A 97 -28.46 5.33 -14.50
N ALA A 98 -27.19 5.01 -14.29
CA ALA A 98 -26.05 5.87 -14.56
C ALA A 98 -24.76 5.06 -14.81
N LYS A 99 -23.71 5.70 -15.34
CA LYS A 99 -22.39 5.07 -15.55
C LYS A 99 -21.79 4.63 -14.20
N SER A 100 -21.33 3.38 -14.13
CA SER A 100 -20.65 2.86 -12.94
C SER A 100 -19.39 3.67 -12.62
N ASN A 101 -19.07 3.77 -11.32
CA ASN A 101 -17.81 4.35 -10.86
C ASN A 101 -16.88 3.20 -10.45
N VAL A 102 -15.65 3.19 -10.97
CA VAL A 102 -14.64 2.18 -10.64
C VAL A 102 -13.44 2.89 -10.03
N GLN A 103 -13.03 2.44 -8.85
CA GLN A 103 -11.81 2.89 -8.19
C GLN A 103 -10.86 1.71 -8.07
N THR A 104 -9.59 1.92 -8.44
CA THR A 104 -8.55 0.91 -8.37
C THR A 104 -7.52 1.33 -7.33
N LEU A 105 -7.25 0.44 -6.39
CA LEU A 105 -6.18 0.59 -5.41
C LEU A 105 -5.07 -0.40 -5.77
N THR A 106 -3.88 0.13 -6.06
CA THR A 106 -2.68 -0.69 -6.35
C THR A 106 -1.84 -0.78 -5.09
N PHE A 107 -1.40 -1.99 -4.73
CA PHE A 107 -0.54 -2.29 -3.60
C PHE A 107 0.77 -2.90 -4.10
N GLY A 108 1.89 -2.49 -3.51
CA GLY A 108 3.21 -3.02 -3.78
C GLY A 108 3.79 -3.78 -2.60
N ARG A 109 4.77 -4.64 -2.88
CA ARG A 109 5.76 -5.17 -1.94
C ARG A 109 7.09 -5.39 -2.68
N SER A 110 8.18 -5.57 -1.93
CA SER A 110 9.50 -5.87 -2.52
C SER A 110 9.94 -7.30 -2.21
N ALA A 111 10.84 -7.84 -3.01
CA ALA A 111 11.47 -9.15 -2.80
C ALA A 111 12.98 -9.00 -2.58
N THR A 112 13.56 -9.83 -1.72
CA THR A 112 15.02 -9.99 -1.62
C THR A 112 15.42 -11.23 -2.42
N VAL A 113 16.31 -11.06 -3.38
CA VAL A 113 16.76 -12.10 -4.31
C VAL A 113 18.24 -12.41 -4.09
N ASP A 114 18.59 -13.69 -4.09
CA ASP A 114 19.96 -14.18 -4.08
C ASP A 114 20.62 -13.96 -5.45
N LEU A 115 21.81 -13.36 -5.49
CA LEU A 115 22.49 -13.01 -6.73
C LEU A 115 23.31 -14.15 -7.36
N VAL A 116 23.43 -15.30 -6.68
CA VAL A 116 24.13 -16.48 -7.20
C VAL A 116 23.18 -17.33 -8.04
N ASP A 117 21.99 -17.62 -7.53
CA ASP A 117 21.04 -18.53 -8.17
C ASP A 117 19.72 -17.87 -8.60
N GLY A 118 19.49 -16.61 -8.21
CA GLY A 118 18.28 -15.87 -8.54
C GLY A 118 17.06 -16.27 -7.71
N THR A 119 17.22 -17.06 -6.65
CA THR A 119 16.11 -17.46 -5.78
C THR A 119 15.58 -16.29 -4.97
N VAL A 120 14.26 -16.29 -4.72
CA VAL A 120 13.63 -15.30 -3.84
C VAL A 120 13.75 -15.77 -2.41
N LEU A 121 14.47 -15.02 -1.58
CA LEU A 121 14.73 -15.34 -0.18
C LEU A 121 13.60 -14.87 0.75
N SER A 122 13.01 -13.71 0.44
CA SER A 122 11.93 -13.14 1.25
C SER A 122 11.14 -12.09 0.48
N TYR A 123 9.96 -11.75 1.01
CA TYR A 123 9.19 -10.60 0.60
C TYR A 123 8.98 -9.68 1.80
N THR A 124 8.91 -8.37 1.55
CA THR A 124 8.34 -7.45 2.54
C THR A 124 6.84 -7.71 2.70
N ASP A 125 6.26 -7.17 3.76
CA ASP A 125 4.82 -7.02 3.83
C ASP A 125 4.31 -6.18 2.65
N TRP A 126 3.06 -6.41 2.29
CA TRP A 126 2.33 -5.52 1.37
C TRP A 126 2.22 -4.12 1.97
N ASP A 127 2.14 -3.11 1.10
CA ASP A 127 1.73 -1.77 1.48
C ASP A 127 0.54 -1.81 2.46
N GLY A 128 0.56 -0.89 3.42
CA GLY A 128 -0.52 -0.71 4.37
C GLY A 128 -1.87 -0.44 3.68
N PRO A 129 -2.99 -0.49 4.44
CA PRO A 129 -4.32 -0.31 3.88
C PRO A 129 -4.46 1.00 3.10
N LYS A 130 -5.14 0.93 1.94
CA LYS A 130 -5.43 2.09 1.08
C LYS A 130 -6.93 2.28 1.03
N SER A 131 -7.38 3.53 0.89
CA SER A 131 -8.80 3.86 0.89
C SER A 131 -9.27 4.37 -0.46
N THR A 132 -10.47 3.96 -0.86
CA THR A 132 -11.20 4.60 -1.95
C THR A 132 -11.70 5.98 -1.52
N LYS A 133 -12.01 6.84 -2.50
CA LYS A 133 -12.64 8.13 -2.24
C LYS A 133 -14.16 7.96 -2.11
N ALA A 134 -14.79 8.80 -1.29
CA ALA A 134 -16.24 8.86 -1.24
C ALA A 134 -16.82 9.36 -2.58
N VAL A 135 -17.92 8.76 -3.03
CA VAL A 135 -18.56 9.06 -4.32
C VAL A 135 -19.99 9.50 -4.09
N LYS A 136 -20.34 10.68 -4.59
CA LYS A 136 -21.72 11.16 -4.60
C LYS A 136 -22.49 10.50 -5.74
N SER A 137 -23.66 9.95 -5.45
CA SER A 137 -24.49 9.31 -6.45
C SER A 137 -24.99 10.32 -7.50
N PRO A 138 -24.93 9.99 -8.80
CA PRO A 138 -25.41 10.87 -9.87
C PRO A 138 -26.86 11.31 -9.66
N LYS A 139 -27.19 12.53 -10.09
CA LYS A 139 -28.60 12.95 -10.16
C LYS A 139 -29.23 12.35 -11.42
N VAL A 140 -30.30 11.58 -11.26
CA VAL A 140 -31.06 10.98 -12.37
C VAL A 140 -32.47 11.56 -12.34
N LYS A 141 -32.93 12.16 -13.44
CA LYS A 141 -34.22 12.86 -13.49
C LYS A 141 -35.37 11.90 -13.20
N GLY A 142 -36.20 12.25 -12.22
CA GLY A 142 -37.35 11.44 -11.83
C GLY A 142 -37.01 10.25 -10.92
N PHE A 143 -35.77 10.12 -10.46
CA PHE A 143 -35.35 9.07 -9.54
C PHE A 143 -34.58 9.63 -8.33
N VAL A 144 -34.64 8.90 -7.21
CA VAL A 144 -33.85 9.18 -6.00
C VAL A 144 -33.03 7.92 -5.67
N PRO A 145 -31.70 8.04 -5.47
CA PRO A 145 -30.89 6.90 -5.05
C PRO A 145 -31.16 6.56 -3.58
N ASP A 146 -31.10 5.29 -3.25
CA ASP A 146 -31.13 4.80 -1.86
C ASP A 146 -29.92 5.27 -1.05
N LYS A 147 -28.76 5.42 -1.71
CA LYS A 147 -27.53 5.97 -1.14
C LYS A 147 -27.18 7.27 -1.86
N LYS A 148 -27.26 8.42 -1.16
CA LYS A 148 -26.85 9.71 -1.73
C LYS A 148 -25.34 9.82 -1.92
N ILE A 149 -24.58 9.19 -1.02
CA ILE A 149 -23.12 9.13 -1.02
C ILE A 149 -22.73 7.70 -0.68
N VAL A 150 -21.80 7.14 -1.45
CA VAL A 150 -21.06 5.93 -1.07
C VAL A 150 -19.80 6.41 -0.36
N PRO A 151 -19.62 6.12 0.95
CA PRO A 151 -18.46 6.60 1.70
C PRO A 151 -17.17 5.93 1.22
N ALA A 152 -16.04 6.53 1.56
CA ALA A 152 -14.73 5.91 1.42
C ALA A 152 -14.68 4.57 2.17
N GLN A 153 -14.00 3.58 1.60
CA GLN A 153 -13.74 2.30 2.26
C GLN A 153 -12.25 1.97 2.21
N SER A 154 -11.73 1.42 3.31
CA SER A 154 -10.35 0.96 3.42
C SER A 154 -10.23 -0.50 2.97
N TYR A 155 -9.17 -0.80 2.25
CA TYR A 155 -8.86 -2.13 1.71
C TYR A 155 -7.41 -2.50 1.99
N LYS A 156 -7.16 -3.81 2.16
CA LYS A 156 -5.85 -4.44 2.16
C LYS A 156 -5.55 -5.05 0.79
N ALA A 157 -4.28 -5.30 0.50
CA ALA A 157 -3.84 -5.94 -0.75
C ALA A 157 -4.44 -7.35 -0.98
N THR A 158 -4.88 -8.02 0.09
CA THR A 158 -5.48 -9.37 0.05
C THR A 158 -6.99 -9.37 -0.07
N ASP A 159 -7.64 -8.20 -0.03
CA ASP A 159 -9.09 -8.12 -0.16
C ASP A 159 -9.51 -8.44 -1.59
N ALA A 160 -10.65 -9.11 -1.72
CA ALA A 160 -11.27 -9.32 -3.01
C ALA A 160 -11.90 -8.02 -3.54
N ASP A 161 -12.09 -7.97 -4.86
CA ASP A 161 -12.84 -6.90 -5.51
C ASP A 161 -14.24 -6.75 -4.90
N LYS A 162 -14.69 -5.50 -4.79
CA LYS A 162 -15.97 -5.16 -4.19
C LYS A 162 -16.90 -4.52 -5.20
N VAL A 163 -18.10 -5.06 -5.30
CA VAL A 163 -19.21 -4.42 -6.02
C VAL A 163 -20.21 -3.85 -5.02
N ILE A 164 -20.56 -2.57 -5.19
CA ILE A 164 -21.61 -1.87 -4.45
C ILE A 164 -22.70 -1.51 -5.43
N THR A 165 -23.95 -1.80 -5.09
CA THR A 165 -25.10 -1.41 -5.90
C THR A 165 -25.84 -0.26 -5.22
N VAL A 166 -26.09 0.81 -5.96
CA VAL A 166 -26.94 1.94 -5.58
C VAL A 166 -28.22 1.85 -6.39
N ALA A 167 -29.35 1.68 -5.71
CA ALA A 167 -30.65 1.48 -6.31
C ALA A 167 -31.40 2.82 -6.46
N TYR A 168 -31.88 3.12 -7.66
CA TYR A 168 -32.67 4.30 -7.98
C TYR A 168 -34.17 3.97 -7.96
N LYS A 169 -34.90 4.71 -7.11
CA LYS A 169 -36.36 4.60 -6.99
C LYS A 169 -37.01 5.76 -7.72
N ALA A 170 -38.01 5.47 -8.55
CA ALA A 170 -38.78 6.50 -9.24
C ALA A 170 -39.53 7.37 -8.22
N VAL A 171 -39.48 8.68 -8.43
CA VAL A 171 -40.30 9.63 -7.68
C VAL A 171 -41.70 9.53 -8.24
N LYS A 172 -42.66 9.03 -7.45
CA LYS A 172 -44.07 9.09 -7.84
C LYS A 172 -44.42 10.56 -8.06
N LYS A 173 -44.79 10.93 -9.28
CA LYS A 173 -45.44 12.23 -9.50
C LYS A 173 -46.71 12.22 -8.67
N ALA A 174 -46.83 13.16 -7.73
CA ALA A 174 -48.14 13.46 -7.18
C ALA A 174 -49.04 13.82 -8.35
N VAL A 175 -50.12 13.05 -8.53
CA VAL A 175 -51.22 13.48 -9.40
C VAL A 175 -51.66 14.84 -8.84
N PRO A 176 -51.69 15.93 -9.62
CA PRO A 176 -52.30 17.16 -9.16
C PRO A 176 -53.70 16.81 -8.69
N ALA A 177 -54.02 17.09 -7.42
CA ALA A 177 -55.38 16.95 -6.94
C ALA A 177 -56.27 17.74 -7.89
N GLN A 178 -57.15 17.05 -8.61
CA GLN A 178 -58.18 17.68 -9.41
C GLN A 178 -59.02 18.51 -8.43
N THR A 179 -58.92 19.84 -8.50
CA THR A 179 -59.78 20.75 -7.76
C THR A 179 -61.23 20.45 -8.14
N PRO A 180 -62.13 20.13 -7.17
CA PRO A 180 -63.56 20.07 -7.44
C PRO A 180 -64.02 21.43 -7.95
N LYS A 181 -64.69 21.43 -9.10
CA LYS A 181 -65.26 22.62 -9.74
C LYS A 181 -66.44 23.10 -8.88
N ALA A 182 -66.26 24.19 -8.12
CA ALA A 182 -67.36 24.88 -7.45
C ALA A 182 -67.97 25.95 -8.39
N PRO A 183 -69.32 26.14 -8.41
CA PRO A 183 -69.98 27.04 -9.35
C PRO A 183 -69.81 28.52 -9.00
N ALA A 184 -69.83 29.35 -10.04
CA ALA A 184 -69.67 30.80 -9.99
C ALA A 184 -70.77 31.53 -9.22
N LYS A 185 -70.39 32.61 -8.51
CA LYS A 185 -71.08 33.92 -8.47
C LYS A 185 -70.17 35.02 -7.87
N LYS A 186 -70.03 36.11 -8.62
CA LYS A 186 -69.48 37.46 -8.31
C LYS A 186 -70.51 38.43 -8.97
N PRO A 187 -70.83 39.68 -8.54
CA PRO A 187 -69.84 40.74 -8.27
C PRO A 187 -70.11 41.95 -7.32
N ALA A 188 -68.97 42.51 -6.85
CA ALA A 188 -68.60 43.94 -6.64
C ALA A 188 -69.33 44.72 -5.52
N ILE A 189 -68.86 45.85 -4.94
CA ILE A 189 -68.12 47.06 -5.38
C ILE A 189 -67.43 47.69 -4.07
N PRO A 190 -66.73 48.86 -4.00
CA PRO A 190 -65.29 49.11 -4.31
C PRO A 190 -64.50 50.17 -3.43
N VAL A 191 -63.31 50.58 -3.94
CA VAL A 191 -62.62 51.92 -3.84
C VAL A 191 -61.80 52.19 -2.54
N LYS A 192 -60.59 52.79 -2.46
CA LYS A 192 -59.42 53.27 -3.28
C LYS A 192 -58.28 53.54 -2.23
N ALA A 193 -56.99 53.17 -2.41
CA ALA A 193 -55.81 53.94 -2.90
C ALA A 193 -55.65 55.40 -2.36
N PRO A 194 -54.42 55.99 -2.16
CA PRO A 194 -53.12 55.70 -2.81
C PRO A 194 -51.80 55.90 -1.97
N LYS A 195 -50.66 55.78 -2.70
CA LYS A 195 -49.21 55.69 -2.36
C LYS A 195 -48.48 56.99 -1.95
N ALA A 196 -47.30 56.89 -1.28
CA ALA A 196 -45.93 57.17 -1.80
C ALA A 196 -44.91 57.68 -0.72
N VAL A 197 -43.80 56.96 -0.41
CA VAL A 197 -42.36 57.04 -0.87
C VAL A 197 -41.47 58.17 -0.27
N LYS A 198 -40.36 57.81 0.42
CA LYS A 198 -38.91 58.12 0.16
C LYS A 198 -38.05 57.96 1.45
N THR A 199 -37.12 56.99 1.55
CA THR A 199 -35.69 56.94 1.13
C THR A 199 -34.71 57.63 2.10
N ALA A 200 -33.81 56.85 2.74
CA ALA A 200 -32.38 57.18 2.93
C ALA A 200 -31.61 55.98 3.57
N GLU A 201 -30.58 55.50 2.88
CA GLU A 201 -29.39 54.78 3.42
C GLU A 201 -28.24 55.83 3.49
N PRO A 202 -27.16 55.68 4.30
CA PRO A 202 -26.14 54.65 4.08
C PRO A 202 -25.48 54.05 5.36
N ALA A 203 -24.68 53.00 5.12
CA ALA A 203 -23.92 52.14 6.04
C ALA A 203 -22.79 52.77 6.89
N LYS A 204 -22.46 52.16 8.06
CA LYS A 204 -21.17 51.50 8.40
C LYS A 204 -21.04 51.02 9.88
N THR A 205 -20.64 49.74 10.02
CA THR A 205 -19.53 49.18 10.84
C THR A 205 -19.56 49.08 12.40
N ILE A 206 -19.67 47.81 12.86
CA ILE A 206 -19.00 47.03 13.95
C ILE A 206 -19.07 47.49 15.43
N SER A 207 -19.65 46.62 16.28
CA SER A 207 -18.99 45.88 17.41
C SER A 207 -19.90 45.76 18.65
N ILE A 208 -20.40 44.56 19.00
CA ILE A 208 -20.73 44.23 20.40
C ILE A 208 -20.44 42.75 20.71
N LYS A 209 -19.35 42.59 21.47
CA LYS A 209 -19.07 41.68 22.60
C LYS A 209 -19.72 40.30 22.66
N GLU A 210 -18.84 39.33 22.53
CA GLU A 210 -18.86 38.00 23.12
C GLU A 210 -18.38 38.06 24.59
N SER A 211 -19.01 37.28 25.48
CA SER A 211 -18.45 36.91 26.79
C SER A 211 -18.96 35.54 27.29
N ALA A 212 -18.02 34.58 27.33
CA ALA A 212 -17.83 33.44 28.26
C ALA A 212 -18.84 32.26 28.23
N GLN A 213 -18.46 30.98 28.22
CA GLN A 213 -17.30 30.27 28.79
C GLN A 213 -16.92 28.98 28.01
N ALA A 214 -15.62 28.69 27.88
CA ALA A 214 -14.92 27.44 28.29
C ALA A 214 -13.62 27.23 27.48
N GLN A 215 -12.55 26.83 28.18
CA GLN A 215 -11.13 26.88 27.78
C GLN A 215 -10.75 26.19 26.47
N ASP A 216 -9.98 26.93 25.67
CA ASP A 216 -9.00 26.44 24.70
C ASP A 216 -7.68 27.19 24.95
N GLN A 217 -6.55 26.49 24.94
CA GLN A 217 -5.25 27.04 24.52
C GLN A 217 -4.41 25.90 23.93
N LEU A 218 -4.33 25.89 22.60
CA LEU A 218 -3.24 25.37 21.77
C LEU A 218 -2.26 26.55 21.46
N PRO A 219 -1.22 26.36 20.61
CA PRO A 219 0.09 25.76 20.82
C PRO A 219 1.22 26.81 20.68
N GLN A 220 2.49 26.46 20.88
CA GLN A 220 3.57 27.15 20.16
C GLN A 220 4.83 26.32 19.88
N THR A 221 5.42 26.71 18.76
CA THR A 221 6.43 26.16 17.85
C THR A 221 7.86 26.04 18.38
N GLY A 222 8.64 25.14 17.79
CA GLY A 222 10.12 25.23 17.77
C GLY A 222 10.79 24.11 16.96
N GLU A 223 11.18 24.41 15.72
CA GLU A 223 12.19 23.69 14.92
C GLU A 223 13.58 24.21 15.34
N ASP A 224 14.56 23.32 15.63
CA ASP A 224 15.73 23.08 14.75
C ASP A 224 16.93 22.35 15.40
N ASN A 225 17.43 21.36 14.66
CA ASN A 225 18.82 20.92 14.48
C ASN A 225 19.61 20.14 15.57
N SER A 226 19.75 18.83 15.30
CA SER A 226 21.03 18.15 14.92
C SER A 226 21.48 16.97 15.77
N LYS A 227 22.00 15.98 15.03
CA LYS A 227 22.88 14.84 15.37
C LYS A 227 22.21 13.51 15.76
N ALA A 228 22.42 12.59 14.82
CA ALA A 228 22.28 11.14 14.86
C ALA A 228 22.68 10.46 16.17
N ALA A 229 21.95 9.41 16.52
CA ALA A 229 22.52 8.14 17.00
C ALA A 229 21.51 7.01 16.84
N PHE A 230 21.89 6.00 16.05
CA PHE A 230 21.28 4.68 16.00
C PHE A 230 21.44 3.99 17.37
N GLY A 231 20.38 3.32 17.83
CA GLY A 231 20.41 2.55 19.08
C GLY A 231 19.52 1.31 18.99
N LEU A 232 20.17 0.18 18.72
CA LEU A 232 19.66 -1.19 18.78
C LEU A 232 19.01 -1.52 20.14
N GLY A 233 18.03 -2.43 20.15
CA GLY A 233 17.71 -3.19 21.36
C GLY A 233 16.30 -3.78 21.46
N LEU A 234 15.97 -4.79 20.66
CA LEU A 234 14.95 -5.77 21.04
C LEU A 234 15.61 -6.84 21.91
N ALA A 235 15.13 -7.00 23.14
CA ALA A 235 15.54 -8.09 24.02
C ALA A 235 14.34 -8.84 24.62
N SER A 236 14.36 -10.14 24.33
CA SER A 236 13.87 -11.29 25.12
C SER A 236 12.36 -11.59 25.25
N ILE A 237 12.02 -12.63 24.49
CA ILE A 237 11.02 -13.69 24.65
C ILE A 237 10.94 -14.24 26.09
N LEU A 238 9.74 -14.52 26.60
CA LEU A 238 9.45 -15.71 27.43
C LEU A 238 7.97 -16.13 27.31
N GLY A 239 7.74 -17.42 26.98
CA GLY A 239 6.67 -18.21 27.58
C GLY A 239 5.58 -18.79 26.66
N GLY A 240 5.72 -20.09 26.31
CA GLY A 240 4.57 -21.00 26.30
C GLY A 240 4.16 -21.66 24.98
N ILE A 241 4.95 -22.62 24.50
CA ILE A 241 4.47 -23.66 23.57
C ILE A 241 3.81 -24.78 24.39
N GLY A 242 2.58 -25.12 24.04
CA GLY A 242 1.93 -26.37 24.44
C GLY A 242 1.05 -26.87 23.31
N ILE A 243 1.58 -27.72 22.43
CA ILE A 243 0.77 -28.55 21.52
C ILE A 243 1.20 -30.00 21.71
N LEU A 244 0.24 -30.83 22.12
CA LEU A 244 0.36 -32.23 22.45
C LEU A 244 -0.38 -33.08 21.39
N GLY A 245 0.33 -34.05 20.79
CA GLY A 245 -0.21 -35.29 20.17
C GLY A 245 -1.04 -35.15 18.88
N ALA A 246 -1.06 -36.09 17.93
CA ALA A 246 -0.64 -37.49 17.95
C ALA A 246 -0.34 -38.04 16.54
N PHE A 247 0.57 -39.02 16.52
CA PHE A 247 0.89 -39.94 15.43
C PHE A 247 -0.29 -40.82 14.99
N LYS A 248 -0.35 -41.17 13.69
CA LYS A 248 -0.26 -42.55 13.17
C LYS A 248 -0.35 -42.59 11.63
N ARG A 249 0.76 -42.95 10.98
CA ARG A 249 0.78 -43.56 9.64
C ARG A 249 0.64 -45.08 9.80
N LYS A 250 -0.25 -45.69 9.03
CA LYS A 250 -0.22 -47.13 8.72
C LYS A 250 -0.02 -47.30 7.21
N LYS A 251 1.00 -48.06 6.88
CA LYS A 251 1.36 -48.56 5.54
C LYS A 251 0.87 -50.02 5.46
N LYS A 252 0.29 -50.43 4.33
CA LYS A 252 0.21 -51.80 3.75
C LYS A 252 -0.38 -51.65 2.34
N GLU A 253 0.41 -51.85 1.29
CA GLU A 253 0.48 -53.08 0.47
C GLU A 253 -0.86 -53.44 -0.20
N ASN A 254 -1.00 -53.11 -1.48
CA ASN A 254 -0.73 -53.99 -2.62
C ASN A 254 -0.49 -53.16 -3.88
#